data_AF-A0A653JPV4-F1
#
_entry.id   AF-A0A653JPV4-F1
#
_cell.length_a   1.000
_cell.length_b   1.000
_cell.length_c   1.000
_cell.angle_alpha   90.00
_cell.angle_beta   90.00
_cell.angle_gamma   90.00
#
_symmetry.space_group_name_H-M   'P 1'
#
loop_
_entity.id
_entity.type
_entity.pdbx_description
1 polymer ?
#
loop_
_entity_poly.entity_id
_entity_poly.type
_entity_poly.pdbx_seq_one_letter_code
_entity_poly.pdbx_strand_id
1 'polypeptide(L)'
;MSVESMERPKVAKGRRPYFFDDPSVDKVLAMVMALTGEVSVLSDRLDTHEKLAKAKIWPTPENVESFEITEEVEQERDQRRGEYLGRVMRIVTEELERLKRDTSTDS
;
A
#
# COMPACT_ATOMS: atom_id res chain seq x y z
N MET A 1 -44.27 -24.15 -13.33
CA MET A 1 -43.61 -23.79 -12.06
C MET A 1 -42.43 -22.91 -12.41
N SER A 2 -42.59 -21.60 -12.31
CA SER A 2 -41.52 -20.64 -12.58
C SER A 2 -40.68 -20.50 -11.32
N VAL A 3 -39.41 -20.87 -11.39
CA VAL A 3 -38.43 -20.55 -10.36
C VAL A 3 -37.94 -19.13 -10.61
N GLU A 4 -38.45 -18.22 -9.80
CA GLU A 4 -37.99 -16.84 -9.70
C GLU A 4 -36.52 -16.83 -9.23
N SER A 5 -35.64 -16.29 -10.06
CA SER A 5 -34.21 -16.15 -9.74
C SER A 5 -34.04 -15.04 -8.70
N MET A 6 -33.99 -15.41 -7.43
CA MET A 6 -33.61 -14.50 -6.34
C MET A 6 -32.15 -14.09 -6.51
N GLU A 7 -31.93 -12.84 -6.94
CA GLU A 7 -30.63 -12.20 -6.96
C GLU A 7 -30.15 -12.02 -5.50
N ARG A 8 -29.07 -12.71 -5.13
CA ARG A 8 -28.50 -12.61 -3.79
C ARG A 8 -27.82 -11.25 -3.64
N PRO A 9 -28.09 -10.47 -2.58
CA PRO A 9 -27.33 -9.25 -2.34
C PRO A 9 -25.88 -9.61 -2.04
N LYS A 10 -24.95 -9.26 -2.94
CA LYS A 10 -23.50 -9.33 -2.70
C LYS A 10 -23.07 -8.08 -1.95
N VAL A 11 -23.36 -8.01 -0.65
CA VAL A 11 -22.67 -7.08 0.23
C VAL A 11 -22.10 -7.92 1.36
N ALA A 12 -20.77 -8.01 1.43
CA ALA A 12 -20.10 -8.61 2.58
C ALA A 12 -20.54 -7.84 3.83
N LYS A 13 -21.28 -8.50 4.74
CA LYS A 13 -21.76 -7.94 6.00
C LYS A 13 -20.63 -7.79 7.03
N GLY A 14 -19.46 -7.31 6.62
CA GLY A 14 -18.37 -6.94 7.53
C GLY A 14 -18.51 -5.47 7.88
N ARG A 15 -18.95 -5.16 9.10
CA ARG A 15 -18.78 -3.80 9.62
C ARG A 15 -17.27 -3.53 9.63
N ARG A 16 -16.81 -2.43 9.02
CA ARG A 16 -15.40 -2.06 9.00
C ARG A 16 -14.88 -2.05 10.45
N PRO A 17 -13.82 -2.80 10.80
CA PRO A 17 -13.28 -2.76 12.14
C PRO A 17 -12.77 -1.35 12.44
N TYR A 18 -13.08 -0.86 13.64
CA TYR A 18 -12.54 0.37 14.21
C TYR A 18 -11.56 -0.05 15.30
N PHE A 19 -10.36 0.52 15.28
CA PHE A 19 -9.27 0.13 16.17
C PHE A 19 -9.02 1.18 17.25
N PHE A 20 -9.48 2.42 17.05
CA PHE A 20 -9.31 3.52 17.99
C PHE A 20 -10.64 3.95 18.62
N ASP A 21 -10.55 4.61 19.78
CA ASP A 21 -11.72 5.12 20.52
C ASP A 21 -12.52 6.16 19.71
N ASP A 22 -11.83 6.96 18.89
CA ASP A 22 -12.45 7.85 17.90
C ASP A 22 -12.41 7.22 16.49
N PRO A 23 -13.56 6.82 15.93
CA PRO A 23 -13.67 6.29 14.57
C PRO A 23 -13.14 7.22 13.47
N SER A 24 -12.96 8.51 13.76
CA SER A 24 -12.40 9.49 12.84
C SER A 24 -10.91 9.22 12.59
N VAL A 25 -10.19 8.70 13.58
CA VAL A 25 -8.76 8.34 13.46
C VAL A 25 -8.57 7.20 12.48
N ASP A 26 -9.38 6.14 12.57
CA ASP A 26 -9.34 5.02 11.62
C ASP A 26 -9.61 5.46 10.17
N LYS A 27 -10.53 6.42 9.99
CA LYS A 27 -10.83 6.97 8.66
C LYS A 27 -9.64 7.72 8.09
N VAL A 28 -9.01 8.58 8.88
CA VAL A 28 -7.82 9.34 8.46
C VAL A 28 -6.66 8.39 8.17
N LEU A 29 -6.37 7.44 9.07
CA LEU A 29 -5.34 6.44 8.86
C LEU A 29 -5.57 5.69 7.54
N ALA A 30 -6.79 5.26 7.27
CA ALA A 30 -7.10 4.59 6.02
C ALA A 30 -6.93 5.48 4.77
N MET A 31 -7.31 6.75 4.83
CA MET A 31 -7.07 7.69 3.74
C MET A 31 -5.57 7.88 3.48
N VAL A 32 -4.77 8.01 4.55
CA VAL A 32 -3.32 8.14 4.46
C VAL A 32 -2.68 6.88 3.89
N MET A 33 -3.12 5.69 4.30
CA MET A 33 -2.63 4.42 3.75
C MET A 33 -2.99 4.26 2.27
N ALA A 34 -4.19 4.65 1.85
CA ALA A 34 -4.59 4.66 0.45
C ALA A 34 -3.69 5.61 -0.38
N LEU A 35 -3.49 6.84 0.10
CA LEU A 35 -2.60 7.81 -0.56
C LEU A 35 -1.14 7.34 -0.60
N THR A 36 -0.66 6.67 0.46
CA THR A 36 0.68 6.07 0.50
C THR A 36 0.84 5.02 -0.60
N GLY A 37 -0.19 4.18 -0.82
CA GLY A 37 -0.22 3.22 -1.93
C GLY A 37 -0.12 3.89 -3.30
N GLU A 38 -0.92 4.92 -3.55
CA GLU A 38 -0.88 5.70 -4.80
C GLU A 38 0.49 6.34 -5.03
N VAL A 39 1.10 6.92 -4.00
CA VAL A 39 2.45 7.50 -4.07
C VAL A 39 3.50 6.44 -4.38
N SER A 40 3.36 5.22 -3.84
CA SER A 40 4.25 4.11 -4.16
C SER A 40 4.17 3.74 -5.65
N VAL A 41 2.95 3.65 -6.21
CA VAL A 41 2.74 3.35 -7.64
C VAL A 41 3.33 4.46 -8.52
N LEU A 42 3.13 5.73 -8.15
CA LEU A 42 3.72 6.87 -8.87
C LEU A 42 5.25 6.86 -8.82
N SER A 43 5.83 6.44 -7.69
CA SER A 43 7.29 6.32 -7.53
C SER A 43 7.84 5.22 -8.45
N ASP A 44 7.16 4.08 -8.56
CA ASP A 44 7.55 3.00 -9.49
C ASP A 44 7.40 3.43 -10.95
N ARG A 45 6.36 4.22 -11.28
CA ARG A 45 6.20 4.80 -12.62
C ARG A 45 7.33 5.77 -12.95
N LEU A 46 7.75 6.61 -11.99
CA LEU A 46 8.89 7.52 -12.17
C LEU A 46 10.20 6.76 -12.36
N ASP A 47 10.42 5.69 -11.59
CA ASP A 47 11.55 4.78 -11.76
C ASP A 47 11.57 4.15 -13.18
N THR A 48 10.42 3.75 -13.72
CA THR A 48 10.32 3.31 -15.12
C THR A 48 10.77 4.42 -16.09
N HIS A 49 10.31 5.66 -15.87
CA HIS A 49 10.71 6.79 -16.71
C HIS A 49 12.22 7.03 -16.71
N GLU A 50 12.86 6.95 -15.54
CA GLU A 50 14.31 7.09 -15.40
C GLU A 50 15.08 5.95 -16.08
N LYS A 51 14.59 4.72 -15.96
CA LYS A 51 15.18 3.54 -16.62
C LYS A 51 15.06 3.60 -18.14
N LEU A 52 13.91 4.03 -18.68
CA LEU A 52 13.73 4.30 -20.11
C LEU A 52 14.68 5.39 -20.61
N ALA A 53 14.82 6.49 -19.87
CA ALA A 53 15.76 7.56 -20.21
C ALA A 53 17.21 7.06 -20.22
N LYS A 54 17.60 6.22 -19.25
CA LYS A 54 18.93 5.56 -19.22
C LYS A 54 19.16 4.66 -20.44
N ALA A 55 18.12 3.96 -20.89
CA ALA A 55 18.13 3.17 -22.11
C ALA A 55 18.07 4.01 -23.41
N LYS A 56 18.02 5.35 -23.30
CA LYS A 56 17.84 6.29 -24.41
C LYS A 56 16.54 6.06 -25.19
N ILE A 57 15.52 5.53 -24.51
CA ILE A 57 14.16 5.37 -25.04
C ILE A 57 13.33 6.55 -24.55
N TRP A 58 12.57 7.18 -25.45
CA TRP A 58 11.71 8.29 -25.08
C TRP A 58 10.57 7.80 -24.17
N PRO A 59 10.31 8.43 -23.02
CA PRO A 59 9.28 7.99 -22.08
C PRO A 59 7.86 8.36 -22.54
N THR A 60 7.34 7.69 -23.58
CA THR A 60 5.91 7.78 -23.93
C THR A 60 5.05 6.90 -23.01
N PRO A 61 3.74 7.13 -22.90
CA PRO A 61 2.84 6.21 -22.20
C PRO A 61 3.00 4.75 -22.65
N GLU A 62 3.10 4.49 -23.96
CA GLU A 62 3.23 3.15 -24.52
C GLU A 62 4.53 2.47 -24.09
N ASN A 63 5.64 3.20 -24.07
CA ASN A 63 6.94 2.68 -23.64
C ASN A 63 6.98 2.40 -22.13
N VAL A 64 6.22 3.16 -21.33
CA VAL A 64 6.10 2.92 -19.89
C VAL A 64 5.27 1.67 -19.61
N GLU A 65 4.13 1.51 -20.30
CA GLU A 65 3.27 0.34 -20.12
C GLU A 65 3.88 -0.96 -20.67
N SER A 66 4.77 -0.86 -21.66
CA SER A 66 5.49 -2.01 -22.24
C SER A 66 6.85 -2.29 -21.59
N PHE A 67 7.23 -1.51 -20.57
CA PHE A 67 8.49 -1.71 -19.87
C PHE A 67 8.51 -3.07 -19.17
N GLU A 68 9.48 -3.92 -19.52
CA GLU A 68 9.66 -5.22 -18.87
C GLU A 68 10.31 -5.05 -17.50
N ILE A 69 9.58 -5.48 -16.46
CA ILE A 69 10.08 -5.51 -15.10
C ILE A 69 10.92 -6.79 -14.95
N THR A 70 12.24 -6.63 -14.94
CA THR A 70 13.16 -7.74 -14.65
C THR A 70 13.15 -8.05 -13.16
N GLU A 71 13.67 -9.22 -12.80
CA GLU A 71 13.82 -9.64 -11.39
C GLU A 71 14.61 -8.61 -10.56
N GLU A 72 15.68 -8.05 -11.13
CA GLU A 72 16.47 -7.02 -10.47
C GLU A 72 15.67 -5.74 -10.22
N VAL A 73 14.84 -5.34 -11.19
CA VAL A 73 13.99 -4.15 -11.03
C VAL A 73 12.90 -4.38 -9.97
N GLU A 74 12.30 -5.57 -9.94
CA GLU A 74 11.31 -5.90 -8.91
C GLU A 74 11.95 -5.87 -7.50
N GLN A 75 13.16 -6.44 -7.35
CA GLN A 75 13.89 -6.40 -6.08
C GLN A 75 14.23 -4.97 -5.64
N GLU A 76 14.69 -4.12 -6.56
CA GLU A 76 14.93 -2.69 -6.27
C GLU A 76 13.64 -1.99 -5.81
N ARG A 77 12.50 -2.28 -6.47
CA ARG A 77 11.19 -1.73 -6.11
C ARG A 77 10.73 -2.22 -4.75
N ASP A 78 10.85 -3.51 -4.47
CA ASP A 78 10.50 -4.10 -3.19
C ASP A 78 11.27 -3.49 -2.03
N GLN A 79 12.59 -3.36 -2.18
CA GLN A 79 13.43 -2.70 -1.19
C GLN A 79 12.96 -1.27 -0.94
N ARG A 80 12.78 -0.49 -2.00
CA ARG A 80 12.34 0.91 -1.92
C ARG A 80 10.96 1.05 -1.29
N ARG A 81 10.01 0.17 -1.65
CA ARG A 81 8.66 0.12 -1.07
C ARG A 81 8.70 -0.21 0.41
N GLY A 82 9.52 -1.18 0.81
CA GLY A 82 9.73 -1.56 2.21
C GLY A 82 10.29 -0.40 3.03
N GLU A 83 11.32 0.29 2.53
CA GLU A 83 11.87 1.46 3.18
C GLU A 83 10.87 2.63 3.27
N TYR A 84 10.12 2.86 2.18
CA TYR A 84 9.10 3.89 2.14
C TYR A 84 8.00 3.64 3.17
N LEU A 85 7.46 2.41 3.21
CA LEU A 85 6.47 2.01 4.19
C LEU A 85 7.03 2.08 5.62
N GLY A 86 8.28 1.67 5.81
CA GLY A 86 8.97 1.79 7.10
C GLY A 86 9.05 3.24 7.58
N ARG A 87 9.33 4.20 6.70
CA ARG A 87 9.33 5.63 7.04
C ARG A 87 7.94 6.14 7.41
N VAL A 88 6.90 5.74 6.68
CA VAL A 88 5.50 6.13 6.95
C VAL A 88 5.01 5.55 8.28
N MET A 89 5.33 4.28 8.54
CA MET A 89 4.86 3.53 9.72
C MET A 89 5.77 3.67 10.94
N ARG A 90 6.84 4.46 10.85
CA ARG A 90 7.86 4.56 11.90
C ARG A 90 7.27 4.90 13.27
N ILE A 91 6.38 5.89 13.33
CA ILE A 91 5.76 6.34 14.58
C ILE A 91 4.95 5.22 15.23
N VAL A 92 4.15 4.50 14.43
CA VAL A 92 3.33 3.38 14.91
C VAL A 92 4.20 2.22 15.40
N THR A 93 5.32 1.98 14.71
CA THR A 93 6.26 0.91 15.06
C THR A 93 7.01 1.22 16.36
N GLU A 94 7.50 2.45 16.53
CA GLU A 94 8.15 2.93 17.75
C GLU A 94 7.20 2.84 18.97
N GLU A 95 5.92 3.17 18.80
CA GLU A 95 4.90 3.06 19.85
C GLU A 95 4.62 1.59 20.21
N LEU A 96 4.49 0.71 19.23
CA LEU A 96 4.31 -0.72 19.45
C LEU A 96 5.50 -1.34 20.20
N GLU A 97 6.73 -0.97 19.84
CA GLU A 97 7.93 -1.43 20.53
C GLU A 97 7.99 -0.95 21.98
N ARG A 98 7.57 0.30 22.25
CA ARG A 98 7.47 0.81 23.62
C ARG A 98 6.47 0.01 24.44
N LEU A 99 5.26 -0.22 23.92
CA LEU A 99 4.23 -1.00 24.61
C LEU A 99 4.70 -2.41 24.94
N LYS A 100 5.44 -3.07 24.02
CA LYS A 100 6.04 -4.40 24.25
C LYS A 100 7.10 -4.40 25.36
N ARG A 101 7.87 -3.33 25.52
CA ARG A 101 8.86 -3.20 26.61
C ARG A 101 8.19 -3.00 27.96
N ASP A 102 7.15 -2.20 28.01
CA ASP A 102 6.43 -1.89 29.25
C ASP A 102 5.71 -3.15 29.79
N THR A 103 5.12 -3.98 28.92
CA THR A 103 4.49 -5.25 29.33
C THR A 103 5.46 -6.35 29.73
N SER A 104 6.71 -6.31 29.27
CA SER A 104 7.76 -7.28 29.63
C SER A 104 8.54 -6.92 30.90
N THR A 105 8.40 -5.69 31.39
CA THR A 105 9.02 -5.24 32.65
C THR A 105 8.11 -5.48 33.87
N ASP A 106 6.81 -5.70 33.64
CA ASP A 106 5.77 -5.90 34.67
C ASP A 106 5.40 -7.41 34.86
N SER A 107 6.21 -8.32 34.31
CA SER A 107 6.10 -9.79 34.46
C SER A 107 7.41 -10.38 34.98
#